data_AF-A0A851SJY3-F1
#
_entry.id   AF-A0A851SJY3-F1
#
_cell.length_a   1.000
_cell.length_b   1.000
_cell.length_c   1.000
_cell.angle_alpha   90.00
_cell.angle_beta   90.00
_cell.angle_gamma   90.00
#
_symmetry.space_group_name_H-M   'P 1'
#
loop_
_entity.id
_entity.type
_entity.pdbx_description
1 polymer ?
#
loop_
_entity_poly.entity_id
_entity_poly.type
_entity_poly.pdbx_seq_one_letter_code
_entity_poly.pdbx_strand_id
1 'polypeptide(L)'
;MYLKLLALLVLALLLTCLALLNFSLGFLLGATLVPPAAAVRPGGNRFPLAVLLLLTTPGVSLYLAVLLERELLEAPAGPGEAWQHLLGALGQGVLQEHLYGAHLSPLICLGAYPCWLLLWNVLFWK
;
A
#
# COMPACT_ATOMS: atom_id res chain seq x y z
N MET A 1 5.28 -16.14 15.16
CA MET A 1 6.51 -15.46 14.69
C MET A 1 6.80 -15.67 13.21
N TYR A 2 6.70 -16.91 12.68
CA TYR A 2 6.94 -17.19 11.25
C TYR A 2 6.09 -16.35 10.27
N LEU A 3 4.81 -16.12 10.58
CA LEU A 3 3.92 -15.36 9.70
C LEU A 3 4.32 -13.87 9.60
N LYS A 4 4.87 -13.30 10.68
CA LYS A 4 5.39 -11.92 10.69
C LYS A 4 6.67 -11.82 9.85
N LEU A 5 7.57 -12.80 9.98
CA LEU A 5 8.80 -12.86 9.19
C LEU A 5 8.49 -12.99 7.69
N LEU A 6 7.58 -13.90 7.34
CA LEU A 6 7.11 -14.09 5.97
C LEU A 6 6.48 -12.80 5.41
N ALA A 7 5.61 -12.15 6.19
CA ALA A 7 4.99 -10.89 5.76
C ALA A 7 6.03 -9.77 5.54
N LEU A 8 7.03 -9.64 6.42
CA LEU A 8 8.11 -8.66 6.23
C LEU A 8 9.00 -8.98 5.03
N LEU A 9 9.28 -10.27 4.77
CA LEU A 9 10.05 -10.70 3.61
C LEU A 9 9.31 -10.38 2.30
N VAL A 10 8.01 -10.68 2.25
CA VAL A 10 7.14 -10.36 1.11
C VAL A 10 7.05 -8.83 0.93
N LEU A 11 6.95 -8.06 2.01
CA LEU A 11 6.94 -6.59 1.95
C LEU A 11 8.24 -6.03 1.39
N ALA A 12 9.38 -6.54 1.87
CA ALA A 12 10.69 -6.13 1.37
C ALA A 12 10.87 -6.46 -0.12
N LEU A 13 10.45 -7.65 -0.56
CA LEU A 13 10.50 -8.05 -1.97
C LEU A 13 9.62 -7.14 -2.83
N LEU A 14 8.38 -6.90 -2.41
CA LEU A 14 7.45 -6.03 -3.14
C LEU A 14 7.96 -4.59 -3.23
N LEU A 15 8.44 -4.00 -2.13
CA LEU A 15 9.00 -2.65 -2.13
C LEU A 15 10.25 -2.54 -3.02
N THR A 16 11.08 -3.58 -3.04
CA THR A 16 12.26 -3.63 -3.92
C THR A 16 11.84 -3.69 -5.38
N CYS A 17 10.88 -4.55 -5.74
CA CYS A 17 10.33 -4.62 -7.08
C CYS A 17 9.71 -3.27 -7.49
N LEU A 18 8.89 -2.67 -6.62
CA LEU A 18 8.28 -1.36 -6.87
C LEU A 18 9.32 -0.24 -7.02
N ALA A 19 10.39 -0.24 -6.22
CA ALA A 19 11.47 0.73 -6.33
C ALA A 19 12.28 0.58 -7.62
N LEU A 20 12.48 -0.65 -8.13
CA LEU A 20 13.14 -0.90 -9.41
C LEU A 20 12.31 -0.40 -10.61
N LEU A 21 10.98 -0.41 -10.48
CA LEU A 21 10.05 0.03 -11.52
C LEU A 21 9.77 1.52 -11.46
N ASN A 22 9.60 2.04 -10.25
CA ASN A 22 9.32 3.42 -9.94
C ASN A 22 9.89 3.75 -8.56
N PHE A 23 11.13 4.25 -8.56
CA PHE A 23 11.88 4.53 -7.34
C PHE A 23 11.11 5.44 -6.37
N SER A 24 10.51 6.50 -6.88
CA SER A 24 9.69 7.45 -6.13
C SER A 24 8.50 6.78 -5.43
N LEU A 25 7.77 5.91 -6.15
CA LEU A 25 6.63 5.18 -5.59
C LEU A 25 7.09 4.14 -4.57
N GLY A 26 8.15 3.38 -4.87
CA GLY A 26 8.74 2.42 -3.94
C GLY A 26 9.24 3.06 -2.64
N PHE A 27 9.85 4.25 -2.73
CA PHE A 27 10.27 5.04 -1.58
C PHE A 27 9.07 5.54 -0.76
N LEU A 28 8.06 6.12 -1.41
CA LEU A 28 6.86 6.64 -0.75
C LEU A 28 6.13 5.54 0.01
N LEU A 29 5.91 4.38 -0.63
CA LEU A 29 5.33 3.22 0.03
C LEU A 29 6.24 2.68 1.14
N GLY A 30 7.56 2.61 0.93
CA GLY A 30 8.48 2.19 1.98
C GLY A 30 8.39 3.06 3.23
N ALA A 31 8.36 4.39 3.06
CA ALA A 31 8.26 5.35 4.14
C ALA A 31 6.94 5.24 4.93
N THR A 32 5.82 4.92 4.27
CA THR A 32 4.51 4.83 4.93
C THR A 32 4.26 3.47 5.58
N LEU A 33 4.84 2.39 5.06
CA LEU A 33 4.46 1.01 5.42
C LEU A 33 5.42 0.31 6.36
N VAL A 34 6.71 0.62 6.25
CA VAL A 34 7.75 -0.02 7.07
C VAL A 34 7.59 0.34 8.55
N PRO A 35 7.33 1.61 8.94
CA PRO A 35 7.20 1.95 10.36
C PRO A 35 6.03 1.25 11.08
N PRO A 36 4.79 1.22 10.53
CA PRO A 36 3.68 0.45 11.10
C PRO A 36 4.00 -1.05 11.19
N ALA A 37 4.57 -1.63 10.13
CA ALA A 37 4.91 -3.05 10.07
C ALA A 37 5.96 -3.44 11.14
N ALA A 38 6.93 -2.54 11.39
CA ALA A 38 7.93 -2.72 12.45
C ALA A 38 7.33 -2.58 13.86
N ALA A 39 6.36 -1.67 14.03
CA ALA A 39 5.72 -1.39 15.32
C ALA A 39 4.83 -2.53 15.84
N VAL A 40 4.36 -3.44 14.98
CA VAL A 40 3.56 -4.61 15.38
C VAL A 40 4.33 -5.50 16.35
N ARG A 41 3.87 -5.64 17.59
CA ARG A 41 4.46 -6.51 18.62
C ARG A 41 3.44 -7.51 19.17
N PRO A 42 3.88 -8.72 19.59
CA PRO A 42 3.02 -9.63 20.33
C PRO A 42 2.72 -9.05 21.72
N GLY A 43 1.43 -8.90 22.06
CA GLY A 43 0.96 -8.42 23.37
C GLY A 43 0.64 -6.92 23.43
N GLY A 44 -0.34 -6.53 24.26
CA GLY A 44 -0.81 -5.16 24.44
C GLY A 44 -2.16 -4.84 23.77
N ASN A 45 -2.59 -3.57 23.84
CA ASN A 45 -3.81 -3.11 23.19
C ASN A 45 -3.63 -3.09 21.66
N ARG A 46 -4.41 -3.92 20.96
CA ARG A 46 -4.24 -4.23 19.53
C ARG A 46 -4.97 -3.26 18.61
N PHE A 47 -5.97 -2.55 19.16
CA PHE A 47 -6.82 -1.62 18.43
C PHE A 47 -6.05 -0.49 17.71
N PRO A 48 -5.14 0.26 18.37
CA PRO A 48 -4.42 1.35 17.71
C PRO A 48 -3.50 0.85 16.59
N LEU A 49 -2.87 -0.31 16.77
CA LEU A 49 -2.04 -0.94 15.75
C LEU A 49 -2.86 -1.43 14.55
N ALA A 50 -4.05 -1.98 14.78
CA ALA A 50 -4.95 -2.39 13.71
C ALA A 50 -5.45 -1.20 12.89
N VAL A 51 -5.83 -0.10 13.55
CA VAL A 51 -6.23 1.16 12.89
C VAL A 51 -5.07 1.74 12.10
N LEU A 52 -3.86 1.78 12.67
CA LEU A 52 -2.66 2.24 11.98
C LEU A 52 -2.39 1.41 10.72
N LEU A 53 -2.40 0.07 10.84
CA LEU A 53 -2.19 -0.82 9.69
C LEU A 53 -3.24 -0.64 8.59
N LEU A 54 -4.50 -0.38 8.96
CA LEU A 54 -5.58 -0.13 8.02
C LEU A 54 -5.39 1.20 7.27
N LEU A 55 -5.03 2.26 7.99
CA LEU A 55 -4.75 3.58 7.41
C LEU A 55 -3.51 3.58 6.53
N THR A 56 -2.55 2.71 6.82
CA THR A 56 -1.36 2.51 5.98
C THR A 56 -1.56 1.39 4.97
N THR A 57 -2.78 1.02 4.60
CA THR A 57 -2.96 0.14 3.44
C THR A 57 -2.56 0.88 2.16
N PRO A 58 -2.03 0.18 1.15
CA PRO A 58 -1.53 0.81 -0.07
C PRO A 58 -2.65 1.55 -0.82
N GLY A 59 -3.89 1.05 -0.76
CA GLY A 59 -5.04 1.73 -1.32
C GLY A 59 -5.32 3.07 -0.65
N VAL A 60 -5.27 3.13 0.68
CA VAL A 60 -5.45 4.38 1.43
C VAL A 60 -4.27 5.33 1.21
N SER A 61 -3.03 4.83 1.22
CA SER A 61 -1.86 5.68 0.98
C SER A 61 -1.83 6.26 -0.43
N LEU A 62 -2.23 5.49 -1.45
CA LEU A 62 -2.34 5.99 -2.83
C LEU A 62 -3.48 7.00 -2.97
N TYR A 63 -4.63 6.74 -2.33
CA TYR A 63 -5.74 7.69 -2.31
C TYR A 63 -5.35 9.03 -1.67
N LEU A 64 -4.65 8.99 -0.52
CA LEU A 64 -4.12 10.19 0.12
C LEU A 64 -3.05 10.88 -0.73
N ALA A 65 -2.20 10.12 -1.43
CA ALA A 65 -1.21 10.68 -2.34
C ALA A 65 -1.87 11.42 -3.52
N VAL A 66 -2.99 10.89 -4.07
CA VAL A 66 -3.78 11.57 -5.11
C VAL A 66 -4.35 12.88 -4.57
N LEU A 67 -4.94 12.88 -3.38
CA LEU A 67 -5.44 14.12 -2.77
C LEU A 67 -4.31 15.15 -2.57
N LEU A 68 -3.16 14.71 -2.06
CA LEU A 68 -1.99 15.56 -1.87
C LEU A 68 -1.47 16.11 -3.20
N GLU A 69 -1.39 15.28 -4.24
CA GLU A 69 -1.00 15.71 -5.59
C GLU A 69 -1.95 16.79 -6.13
N ARG A 70 -3.26 16.68 -5.86
CA ARG A 70 -4.26 17.66 -6.28
C ARG A 70 -4.14 18.99 -5.55
N GLU A 71 -3.85 18.95 -4.25
CA GLU A 71 -3.50 20.15 -3.48
C GLU A 71 -2.20 20.80 -4.02
N LEU A 72 -1.16 20.01 -4.30
CA LEU A 72 0.11 20.51 -4.84
C LEU A 72 -0.02 21.16 -6.22
N LEU A 73 -0.99 20.69 -7.01
CA LEU A 73 -1.27 21.21 -8.35
C LEU A 73 -2.30 22.34 -8.34
N GLU A 74 -2.60 22.90 -7.16
CA GLU A 74 -3.53 24.01 -6.94
C GLU A 74 -4.95 23.77 -7.52
N ALA A 75 -5.30 22.49 -7.69
CA ALA A 75 -6.56 22.03 -8.25
C ALA A 75 -7.18 20.98 -7.30
N PRO A 76 -7.64 21.42 -6.11
CA PRO A 76 -8.11 20.51 -5.07
C PRO A 76 -9.29 19.70 -5.60
N ALA A 77 -9.17 18.38 -5.50
CA ALA A 77 -10.20 17.45 -5.91
C ALA A 77 -11.08 17.10 -4.70
N GLY A 78 -12.39 17.07 -4.89
CA GLY A 78 -13.29 16.50 -3.90
C GLY A 78 -12.98 15.01 -3.65
N PRO A 79 -13.41 14.42 -2.52
CA PRO A 79 -13.10 13.03 -2.20
C PRO A 79 -13.62 12.04 -3.27
N GLY A 80 -14.76 12.34 -3.90
CA GLY A 80 -15.30 11.56 -5.01
C GLY A 80 -14.49 11.70 -6.31
N GLU A 81 -13.95 12.89 -6.59
CA GLU A 81 -13.12 13.14 -7.77
C GLU A 81 -11.75 12.48 -7.62
N ALA A 82 -11.13 12.58 -6.44
CA ALA A 82 -9.90 11.87 -6.11
C ALA A 82 -10.07 10.34 -6.24
N TRP A 83 -11.25 9.82 -5.89
CA TRP A 83 -11.57 8.40 -6.09
C TRP A 83 -11.62 8.03 -7.57
N GLN A 84 -12.22 8.88 -8.41
CA GLN A 84 -12.22 8.69 -9.86
C GLN A 84 -10.81 8.78 -10.46
N HIS A 85 -9.98 9.72 -10.00
CA HIS A 85 -8.58 9.82 -10.41
C HIS A 85 -7.78 8.57 -10.06
N LEU A 86 -7.95 8.04 -8.85
CA LEU A 86 -7.34 6.79 -8.42
C LEU A 86 -7.77 5.61 -9.32
N LEU A 87 -9.08 5.46 -9.55
CA LEU A 87 -9.60 4.41 -10.44
C LEU A 87 -9.09 4.55 -11.87
N GLY A 88 -8.97 5.78 -12.38
CA GLY A 88 -8.40 6.07 -13.69
C GLY A 88 -6.94 5.65 -13.79
N ALA A 89 -6.12 6.00 -12.79
CA ALA A 89 -4.72 5.59 -12.73
C ALA A 89 -4.56 4.05 -12.65
N LEU A 90 -5.41 3.38 -11.86
CA LEU A 90 -5.43 1.92 -11.78
C LEU A 90 -5.83 1.28 -13.12
N GLY A 91 -6.87 1.81 -13.77
CA GLY A 91 -7.33 1.33 -15.08
C GLY A 91 -6.28 1.53 -16.18
N GLN A 92 -5.56 2.65 -16.15
CA GLN A 92 -4.42 2.89 -17.06
C GLN A 92 -3.30 1.87 -16.83
N GLY A 93 -2.98 1.55 -15.58
CA GLY A 93 -1.97 0.52 -15.27
C GLY A 93 -2.34 -0.85 -15.82
N VAL A 94 -3.62 -1.26 -15.72
CA VAL A 94 -4.11 -2.53 -16.29
C VAL A 94 -4.04 -2.52 -17.82
N LEU A 95 -4.41 -1.41 -18.46
CA LEU A 95 -4.37 -1.28 -19.91
C LEU A 95 -2.92 -1.33 -20.44
N GLN A 96 -1.98 -0.68 -19.73
CA GLN A 96 -0.56 -0.72 -20.07
C GLN A 96 0.03 -2.12 -19.91
N GLU A 97 -0.38 -2.88 -18.88
CA GLU A 97 0.00 -4.29 -18.73
C GLU A 97 -0.47 -5.12 -19.93
N HIS A 98 -1.71 -4.95 -20.35
CA HIS A 98 -2.27 -5.70 -21.49
C HIS A 98 -1.57 -5.35 -22.81
N LEU A 99 -1.25 -4.07 -23.04
CA LEU A 99 -0.67 -3.60 -24.30
C LEU A 99 0.85 -3.82 -24.41
N TYR A 100 1.58 -3.67 -23.30
CA TYR A 100 3.04 -3.71 -23.31
C TYR A 100 3.62 -4.97 -22.66
N GLY A 101 2.77 -5.90 -22.18
CA GLY A 101 3.20 -7.11 -21.49
C GLY A 101 3.91 -6.84 -20.17
N ALA A 102 3.78 -5.62 -19.63
CA ALA A 102 4.38 -5.24 -18.37
C ALA A 102 3.56 -5.87 -17.24
N HIS A 103 4.07 -6.94 -16.60
CA HIS A 103 3.47 -7.64 -15.46
C HIS A 103 3.42 -6.78 -14.17
N LEU A 104 2.89 -5.57 -14.28
CA LEU A 104 2.84 -4.56 -13.24
C LEU A 104 1.41 -4.35 -12.77
N SER A 105 0.63 -5.42 -12.67
CA SER A 105 -0.75 -5.34 -12.21
C SER A 105 -0.82 -4.61 -10.86
N PRO A 106 -1.28 -3.35 -10.84
CA PRO A 106 -1.40 -2.59 -9.60
C PRO A 106 -2.42 -3.27 -8.68
N LEU A 107 -3.42 -3.92 -9.28
CA LEU A 107 -4.47 -4.67 -8.59
C LEU A 107 -3.94 -5.93 -7.89
N ILE A 108 -3.03 -6.69 -8.53
CA ILE A 108 -2.38 -7.84 -7.87
C ILE A 108 -1.48 -7.34 -6.75
N CYS A 109 -0.74 -6.25 -6.95
CA CYS A 109 0.07 -5.64 -5.90
C CYS A 109 -0.79 -5.16 -4.72
N LEU A 110 -1.97 -4.56 -4.96
CA LEU A 110 -2.89 -4.12 -3.91
C LEU A 110 -3.57 -5.29 -3.17
N GLY A 111 -3.88 -6.38 -3.88
CA GLY A 111 -4.54 -7.57 -3.33
C GLY A 111 -3.60 -8.50 -2.56
N ALA A 112 -2.35 -8.66 -3.03
CA ALA A 112 -1.34 -9.54 -2.41
C ALA A 112 -0.53 -8.84 -1.30
N TYR A 113 -1.14 -7.87 -0.60
CA TYR A 113 -0.36 -7.00 0.27
C TYR A 113 0.01 -7.64 1.61
N PRO A 114 1.28 -7.60 2.01
CA PRO A 114 1.75 -8.20 3.26
C PRO A 114 1.20 -7.51 4.51
N CYS A 115 0.70 -6.27 4.41
CA CYS A 115 -0.02 -5.64 5.53
C CYS A 115 -1.32 -6.38 5.86
N TRP A 116 -1.94 -7.10 4.93
CA TRP A 116 -3.07 -7.99 5.23
C TRP A 116 -2.63 -9.17 6.10
N LEU A 117 -1.47 -9.78 5.82
CA LEU A 117 -0.91 -10.84 6.67
C LEU A 117 -0.54 -10.33 8.06
N LEU A 118 -0.04 -9.09 8.17
CA LEU A 118 0.22 -8.44 9.46
C LEU A 118 -1.06 -8.08 10.21
N LEU A 119 -2.09 -7.60 9.51
CA LEU A 119 -3.42 -7.34 10.06
C LEU A 119 -4.04 -8.64 10.59
N TRP A 120 -3.97 -9.73 9.82
CA TRP A 120 -4.41 -11.05 10.26
C TRP A 120 -3.63 -11.53 11.49
N ASN A 121 -2.32 -11.30 11.54
CA ASN A 121 -1.54 -11.57 12.77
C ASN A 121 -2.08 -10.78 13.97
N VAL A 122 -2.36 -9.48 13.82
CA VAL A 122 -2.89 -8.65 14.91
C VAL A 122 -4.29 -9.10 15.35
N LEU A 123 -5.17 -9.43 14.40
CA LEU A 123 -6.55 -9.84 14.67
C LEU A 123 -6.65 -11.24 15.28
N PHE A 124 -5.82 -12.18 14.82
CA PHE A 124 -5.91 -13.60 15.19
C PHE A 124 -4.78 -14.08 16.12
N TRP A 125 -3.97 -13.18 16.68
CA TRP A 125 -2.99 -13.55 17.69
C TRP A 125 -3.72 -14.13 18.92
N LYS A 126 -3.58 -15.44 19.17
CA LYS A 126 -3.87 -16.02 20.49
C LYS A 126 -2.69 -15.73 21.41
#